data_AF-A0A3N2BZZ0-F1
#
_entry.id   AF-A0A3N2BZZ0-F1
#
_cell.length_a   1.000
_cell.length_b   1.000
_cell.length_c   1.000
_cell.angle_alpha   90.00
_cell.angle_beta   90.00
_cell.angle_gamma   90.00
#
_symmetry.space_group_name_H-M   'P 1'
#
loop_
_entity.id
_entity.type
_entity.pdbx_description
1 polymer ?
#
loop_
_entity_poly.entity_id
_entity_poly.type
_entity_poly.pdbx_seq_one_letter_code
_entity_poly.pdbx_strand_id
1 'polypeptide(L)'
;MTQDFATLNAHAMEVAAAYDDLSTKRIGRPWTNQEVALGFVGDVGDLAKIVMTLEGTRRIDGIGLEQLEHELCDAIWSCLVLADRFGVDIGEAFPRQMQDLVRHVSELRADEAGTDSATPAGENRGMSDDSTASTDDGESFGVEPGTYRHFKGARYEVIGVGRHSETEEPYVFYRTTTTPPTSWVRPLAMFVEPVSRDGYEGPRFARIDDDAD
;
A
#
# COMPACT_ATOMS: atom_id res chain seq x y z
N MET A 1 -7.02 -16.81 30.95
CA MET A 1 -8.16 -15.88 31.05
C MET A 1 -8.40 -15.33 29.67
N THR A 2 -9.57 -15.58 29.08
CA THR A 2 -9.95 -14.95 27.81
C THR A 2 -10.44 -13.55 28.16
N GLN A 3 -9.70 -12.49 27.83
CA GLN A 3 -10.24 -11.14 27.88
C GLN A 3 -11.33 -11.02 26.81
N ASP A 4 -12.45 -10.38 27.17
CA ASP A 4 -13.47 -10.04 26.19
C ASP A 4 -13.10 -8.74 25.46
N PHE A 5 -13.74 -8.51 24.31
CA PHE A 5 -13.48 -7.34 23.48
C PHE A 5 -13.72 -6.02 24.24
N ALA A 6 -14.69 -6.00 25.15
CA ALA A 6 -15.00 -4.82 25.96
C ALA A 6 -13.82 -4.43 26.86
N THR A 7 -13.17 -5.41 27.48
CA THR A 7 -11.98 -5.19 28.30
C THR A 7 -10.82 -4.63 27.47
N LEU A 8 -10.60 -5.19 26.27
CA LEU A 8 -9.56 -4.73 25.36
C LEU A 8 -9.82 -3.28 24.87
N ASN A 9 -11.07 -2.96 24.51
CA ASN A 9 -11.46 -1.61 24.13
C ASN A 9 -11.27 -0.61 25.29
N ALA A 10 -11.66 -0.98 26.51
CA ALA A 10 -11.50 -0.14 27.68
C ALA A 10 -10.02 0.21 27.94
N HIS A 11 -9.11 -0.78 27.84
CA HIS A 11 -7.68 -0.53 27.96
C HIS A 11 -7.14 0.39 26.87
N ALA A 12 -7.59 0.22 25.62
CA ALA A 12 -7.18 1.10 24.53
C ALA A 12 -7.61 2.56 24.78
N MET A 13 -8.82 2.77 25.28
CA MET A 13 -9.33 4.12 25.61
C MET A 13 -8.60 4.75 26.81
N GLU A 14 -8.21 3.95 27.81
CA GLU A 14 -7.40 4.42 28.93
C GLU A 14 -6.05 4.96 28.45
N VAL A 15 -5.38 4.22 27.56
CA VAL A 15 -4.11 4.65 26.95
C VAL A 15 -4.32 5.90 26.08
N ALA A 16 -5.39 5.97 25.31
CA ALA A 16 -5.72 7.15 24.49
C ALA A 16 -5.94 8.40 25.33
N ALA A 17 -6.65 8.30 26.45
CA ALA A 17 -6.81 9.40 27.39
C ALA A 17 -5.46 9.86 27.96
N ALA A 18 -4.56 8.94 28.28
CA ALA A 18 -3.23 9.27 28.77
C ALA A 18 -2.37 10.01 27.71
N TYR A 19 -2.47 9.62 26.44
CA TYR A 19 -1.81 10.33 25.33
C TYR A 19 -2.42 11.71 25.08
N ASP A 20 -3.74 11.85 25.14
CA ASP A 20 -4.42 13.14 25.00
C ASP A 20 -4.01 14.12 26.12
N ASP A 21 -3.90 13.64 27.36
CA ASP A 21 -3.37 14.41 28.50
C ASP A 21 -1.91 14.83 28.28
N LEU A 22 -1.07 13.89 27.83
CA LEU A 22 0.35 14.15 27.56
C LEU A 22 0.52 15.16 26.43
N SER A 23 -0.24 15.00 25.34
CA SER A 23 -0.25 15.93 24.21
C SER A 23 -0.71 17.32 24.64
N THR A 24 -1.77 17.39 25.44
CA THR A 24 -2.27 18.66 25.98
C THR A 24 -1.20 19.38 26.81
N LYS A 25 -0.43 18.65 27.64
CA LYS A 25 0.68 19.21 28.42
C LYS A 25 1.87 19.66 27.54
N ARG A 26 2.14 18.97 26.42
CA ARG A 26 3.32 19.23 25.58
C ARG A 26 3.09 20.28 24.49
N ILE A 27 1.95 20.22 23.81
CA ILE A 27 1.64 21.03 22.63
C ILE A 27 0.34 21.84 22.77
N GLY A 28 -0.32 21.77 23.94
CA GLY A 28 -1.49 22.60 24.26
C GLY A 28 -2.84 22.07 23.77
N ARG A 29 -2.87 20.90 23.13
CA ARG A 29 -4.10 20.23 22.67
C ARG A 29 -3.94 18.70 22.59
N PRO A 30 -5.02 17.91 22.61
CA PRO A 30 -4.98 16.49 22.29
C PRO A 30 -4.60 16.26 20.81
N TRP A 31 -4.27 15.02 20.47
CA TRP A 31 -4.06 14.63 19.08
C TRP A 31 -5.37 14.68 18.31
N THR A 32 -5.32 15.24 17.11
CA THR A 32 -6.42 15.21 16.15
C THR A 32 -6.60 13.80 15.59
N ASN A 33 -7.78 13.51 15.03
CA ASN A 33 -8.04 12.23 14.37
C ASN A 33 -7.09 12.01 13.17
N GLN A 34 -6.63 13.07 12.52
CA GLN A 34 -5.64 12.99 11.44
C GLN A 34 -4.27 12.56 11.96
N GLU A 35 -3.85 13.06 13.13
CA GLU A 35 -2.58 12.67 13.75
C GLU A 35 -2.62 11.21 14.23
N VAL A 36 -3.75 10.76 14.80
CA VAL A 36 -3.94 9.34 15.15
C VAL A 36 -3.90 8.47 13.89
N ALA A 37 -4.61 8.85 12.82
CA ALA A 37 -4.58 8.11 11.56
C ALA A 37 -3.20 8.11 10.89
N LEU A 38 -2.41 9.17 11.07
CA LEU A 38 -1.04 9.20 10.56
C LEU A 38 -0.11 8.29 11.38
N GLY A 39 -0.30 8.22 12.71
CA GLY A 39 0.37 7.25 13.58
C GLY A 39 0.11 5.82 13.11
N PHE A 40 -1.17 5.48 12.91
CA PHE A 40 -1.59 4.17 12.37
C PHE A 40 -0.85 3.78 11.07
N VAL A 41 -0.69 4.72 10.13
CA VAL A 41 0.03 4.47 8.88
C VAL A 41 1.51 4.15 9.13
N GLY A 42 2.11 4.79 10.14
CA GLY A 42 3.46 4.46 10.62
C GLY A 42 3.52 3.01 11.13
N ASP A 43 2.64 2.65 12.04
CA ASP A 43 2.57 1.31 12.65
C ASP A 43 2.39 0.22 11.57
N VAL A 44 1.54 0.46 10.56
CA VAL A 44 1.34 -0.47 9.42
C VAL A 44 2.61 -0.62 8.58
N GLY A 45 3.38 0.45 8.39
CA GLY A 45 4.66 0.38 7.68
C GLY A 45 5.71 -0.41 8.46
N ASP A 46 5.81 -0.20 9.77
CA ASP A 46 6.73 -0.96 10.62
C ASP A 46 6.32 -2.44 10.71
N LEU A 47 5.02 -2.73 10.80
CA LEU A 47 4.46 -4.08 10.68
C LEU A 47 4.88 -4.77 9.37
N ALA A 48 4.78 -4.07 8.23
CA ALA A 48 5.16 -4.61 6.92
C ALA A 48 6.65 -4.99 6.87
N LYS A 49 7.54 -4.11 7.37
CA LYS A 49 8.99 -4.38 7.45
C LYS A 49 9.31 -5.59 8.31
N ILE A 50 8.57 -5.77 9.41
CA ILE A 50 8.75 -6.91 10.31
C ILE A 50 8.34 -8.20 9.62
N VAL A 51 7.15 -8.23 9.00
CA VAL A 51 6.66 -9.40 8.25
C VAL A 51 7.65 -9.80 7.16
N MET A 52 8.11 -8.85 6.34
CA MET A 52 9.12 -9.11 5.30
C MET A 52 10.43 -9.68 5.86
N THR A 53 10.81 -9.25 7.06
CA THR A 53 12.03 -9.75 7.72
C THR A 53 11.82 -11.18 8.24
N LEU A 54 10.66 -11.47 8.83
CA LEU A 54 10.29 -12.80 9.32
C LEU A 54 10.14 -13.82 8.17
N GLU A 55 9.68 -13.38 7.01
CA GLU A 55 9.58 -14.20 5.79
C GLU A 55 10.91 -14.34 5.03
N GLY A 56 11.95 -13.60 5.45
CA GLY A 56 13.30 -13.68 4.86
C GLY A 56 13.49 -12.88 3.57
N THR A 57 12.47 -12.15 3.13
CA THR A 57 12.52 -11.22 1.97
C THR A 57 13.39 -9.99 2.28
N ARG A 58 13.47 -9.61 3.55
CA ARG A 58 14.34 -8.54 4.06
C ARG A 58 15.23 -9.08 5.18
N ARG A 59 16.40 -8.46 5.40
CA ARG A 59 17.26 -8.72 6.56
C ARG A 59 17.42 -7.44 7.38
N ILE A 60 16.82 -7.43 8.57
CA ILE A 60 17.02 -6.42 9.59
C ILE A 60 17.41 -7.15 10.88
N ASP A 61 18.53 -6.75 11.47
CA ASP A 61 19.01 -7.36 12.71
C ASP A 61 18.08 -7.00 13.89
N GLY A 62 17.83 -7.97 14.76
CA GLY A 62 17.07 -7.76 16.00
C GLY A 62 15.55 -7.70 15.83
N ILE A 63 15.01 -7.97 14.65
CA ILE A 63 13.56 -8.14 14.44
C ILE A 63 13.16 -9.59 14.69
N GLY A 64 12.13 -9.78 15.51
CA GLY A 64 11.51 -11.06 15.80
C GLY A 64 10.01 -10.95 16.06
N LEU A 65 9.43 -12.01 16.61
CA LEU A 65 8.00 -12.09 16.91
C LEU A 65 7.55 -11.07 17.98
N GLU A 66 8.44 -10.62 18.85
CA GLU A 66 8.14 -9.61 19.86
C GLU A 66 7.83 -8.25 19.22
N GLN A 67 8.58 -7.85 18.20
CA GLN A 67 8.32 -6.62 17.45
C GLN A 67 7.02 -6.76 16.65
N LEU A 68 6.75 -7.95 16.09
CA LEU A 68 5.48 -8.22 15.41
C LEU A 68 4.30 -8.04 16.37
N GLU A 69 4.39 -8.58 17.58
CA GLU A 69 3.36 -8.42 18.62
C GLU A 69 3.14 -6.94 18.97
N HIS A 70 4.21 -6.16 19.12
CA HIS A 70 4.16 -4.73 19.39
C HIS A 70 3.38 -3.96 18.30
N GLU A 71 3.80 -4.07 17.04
CA GLU A 71 3.17 -3.32 15.94
C GLU A 71 1.74 -3.76 15.67
N LEU A 72 1.42 -5.04 15.88
CA LEU A 72 0.02 -5.51 15.83
C LEU A 72 -0.82 -4.85 16.92
N CYS A 73 -0.29 -4.71 18.13
CA CYS A 73 -0.98 -4.05 19.23
C CYS A 73 -1.19 -2.56 18.95
N ASP A 74 -0.17 -1.87 18.43
CA ASP A 74 -0.26 -0.43 18.09
C ASP A 74 -1.26 -0.18 16.95
N ALA A 75 -1.24 -1.02 15.91
CA ALA A 75 -2.21 -0.95 14.82
C ALA A 75 -3.65 -1.20 15.32
N ILE A 76 -3.86 -2.19 16.20
CA ILE A 76 -5.16 -2.46 16.82
C ILE A 76 -5.61 -1.28 17.68
N TRP A 77 -4.72 -0.72 18.51
CA TRP A 77 -5.01 0.43 19.35
C TRP A 77 -5.50 1.61 18.52
N SER A 78 -4.78 1.94 17.44
CA SER A 78 -5.15 2.99 16.51
C SER A 78 -6.54 2.77 15.90
N CYS A 79 -6.86 1.53 15.50
CA CYS A 79 -8.17 1.18 14.96
C CYS A 79 -9.30 1.37 15.99
N LEU A 80 -9.08 0.97 17.25
CA LEU A 80 -10.06 1.12 18.33
C LEU A 80 -10.30 2.58 18.66
N VAL A 81 -9.24 3.39 18.75
CA VAL A 81 -9.35 4.84 19.01
C VAL A 81 -10.11 5.55 17.90
N LEU A 82 -9.80 5.25 16.64
CA LEU A 82 -10.52 5.84 15.52
C LEU A 82 -11.98 5.38 15.49
N ALA A 83 -12.26 4.11 15.76
CA ALA A 83 -13.62 3.59 15.84
C ALA A 83 -14.44 4.35 16.90
N ASP A 84 -13.92 4.51 18.11
CA ASP A 84 -14.56 5.27 19.19
C ASP A 84 -14.79 6.74 18.79
N ARG A 85 -13.75 7.42 18.30
CA ARG A 85 -13.83 8.84 17.92
C ARG A 85 -14.77 9.14 16.77
N PHE A 86 -15.07 8.16 15.91
CA PHE A 86 -16.04 8.27 14.83
C PHE A 86 -17.40 7.60 15.14
N GLY A 87 -17.58 7.04 16.34
CA GLY A 87 -18.83 6.40 16.75
C GLY A 87 -19.13 5.09 16.01
N VAL A 88 -18.10 4.36 15.61
CA VAL A 88 -18.21 3.04 14.98
C VAL A 88 -18.11 1.96 16.06
N ASP A 89 -19.19 1.20 16.25
CA ASP A 89 -19.14 -0.02 17.05
C ASP A 89 -18.42 -1.12 16.25
N ILE A 90 -17.11 -1.21 16.42
CA ILE A 90 -16.29 -2.20 15.72
C ILE A 90 -16.57 -3.63 16.21
N GLY A 91 -17.05 -3.79 17.46
CA GLY A 91 -17.44 -5.08 18.02
C GLY A 91 -18.66 -5.68 17.31
N GLU A 92 -19.59 -4.84 16.86
CA GLU A 92 -20.71 -5.26 16.01
C GLU A 92 -20.33 -5.27 14.52
N ALA A 93 -19.59 -4.26 14.05
CA ALA A 93 -19.29 -4.08 12.64
C ALA A 93 -18.34 -5.17 12.10
N PHE A 94 -17.32 -5.57 12.86
CA PHE A 94 -16.32 -6.53 12.39
C PHE A 94 -16.93 -7.91 12.10
N PRO A 95 -17.68 -8.56 13.03
CA PRO A 95 -18.31 -9.85 12.76
C PRO A 95 -19.28 -9.80 11.57
N ARG A 96 -20.08 -8.73 11.47
CA ARG A 96 -21.01 -8.53 10.35
C ARG A 96 -20.27 -8.49 9.01
N GLN A 97 -19.23 -7.67 8.91
CA GLN A 97 -18.44 -7.57 7.68
C GLN A 97 -17.74 -8.88 7.35
N MET A 98 -17.13 -9.57 8.31
CA MET A 98 -16.49 -10.87 8.05
C MET A 98 -17.47 -11.93 7.55
N GLN A 99 -18.71 -11.95 8.05
CA GLN A 99 -19.76 -12.83 7.56
C GLN A 99 -20.15 -12.52 6.10
N ASP A 100 -20.25 -11.24 5.76
CA ASP A 100 -20.54 -10.81 4.38
C ASP A 100 -19.39 -11.16 3.43
N LEU A 101 -18.13 -10.99 3.85
CA LEU A 101 -16.96 -11.44 3.07
C LEU A 101 -16.94 -12.96 2.87
N VAL A 102 -17.22 -13.74 3.93
CA VAL A 102 -17.30 -15.21 3.81
C VAL A 102 -18.36 -15.61 2.79
N ARG A 103 -19.55 -14.97 2.83
CA ARG A 103 -20.62 -15.20 1.86
C ARG A 103 -20.14 -14.90 0.43
N HIS A 104 -19.52 -13.74 0.23
CA HIS A 104 -19.03 -13.33 -1.08
C HIS A 104 -17.97 -14.28 -1.65
N VAL A 105 -17.01 -14.70 -0.83
CA VAL A 105 -15.99 -15.68 -1.24
C VAL A 105 -16.62 -17.04 -1.57
N SER A 106 -17.66 -17.46 -0.84
CA SER A 106 -18.40 -18.69 -1.16
C SER A 106 -19.14 -18.61 -2.49
N GLU A 107 -19.74 -17.47 -2.82
CA GLU A 107 -20.41 -17.22 -4.11
C GLU A 107 -19.41 -17.31 -5.27
N LEU A 108 -18.26 -16.62 -5.17
CA LEU A 108 -17.20 -16.67 -6.20
C LEU A 108 -16.70 -18.09 -6.46
N ARG A 109 -16.49 -18.88 -5.41
CA ARG A 109 -16.05 -20.29 -5.53
C ARG A 109 -17.11 -21.18 -6.19
N ALA A 110 -18.39 -20.89 -5.99
CA ALA A 110 -19.47 -21.65 -6.62
C ALA A 110 -19.55 -21.36 -8.14
N ASP A 111 -19.28 -20.12 -8.54
CA ASP A 111 -19.25 -19.71 -9.95
C ASP A 111 -18.04 -20.30 -10.70
N GLU A 112 -16.87 -20.37 -10.04
CA GLU A 112 -15.67 -21.04 -10.59
C GLU A 112 -15.90 -22.55 -10.78
N ALA A 113 -16.52 -23.23 -9.80
CA ALA A 113 -16.85 -24.65 -9.90
C ALA A 113 -17.90 -24.98 -10.98
N GLY A 114 -18.71 -23.99 -11.39
CA GLY A 114 -19.67 -24.12 -12.50
C GLY A 114 -19.06 -24.00 -13.89
N THR A 115 -17.79 -23.59 -14.01
CA THR A 115 -17.15 -23.25 -15.29
C THR A 115 -16.19 -24.34 -15.81
N ASP A 116 -15.90 -25.38 -15.02
CA ASP A 116 -14.97 -26.44 -15.41
C ASP A 116 -15.61 -27.54 -16.28
N SER A 117 -15.73 -27.27 -17.58
CA SER A 117 -15.74 -28.31 -18.62
C SER A 117 -14.98 -27.88 -19.88
N ALA A 118 -13.69 -27.60 -19.78
CA ALA A 118 -12.76 -27.67 -20.91
C ALA A 118 -11.29 -27.67 -20.44
N THR A 119 -10.60 -28.81 -20.56
CA THR A 119 -9.13 -28.90 -20.64
C THR A 119 -8.78 -29.58 -21.97
N PRO A 120 -7.71 -29.13 -22.65
CA PRO A 120 -6.46 -29.91 -22.68
C PRO A 120 -5.25 -29.00 -22.37
N ALA A 121 -4.28 -29.38 -21.54
CA ALA A 121 -3.18 -30.35 -21.73
C ALA A 121 -2.09 -29.92 -22.75
N GLY A 122 -0.85 -29.80 -22.24
CA GLY A 122 0.42 -29.71 -22.98
C GLY A 122 1.21 -28.43 -22.64
N GLU A 123 2.51 -28.42 -22.35
CA GLU A 123 3.55 -29.44 -22.34
C GLU A 123 4.77 -28.86 -21.58
N ASN A 124 5.58 -29.73 -21.00
CA ASN A 124 6.69 -29.42 -20.10
C ASN A 124 8.02 -29.42 -20.87
N ARG A 125 8.90 -28.43 -20.67
CA ARG A 125 10.35 -28.40 -20.98
C ARG A 125 10.94 -27.18 -20.26
N GLY A 126 12.08 -27.19 -19.58
CA GLY A 126 13.14 -28.15 -19.36
C GLY A 126 14.24 -27.40 -18.59
N MET A 127 14.95 -28.14 -17.74
CA MET A 127 16.02 -27.68 -16.84
C MET A 127 17.25 -27.12 -17.58
N SER A 128 17.87 -26.06 -17.04
CA SER A 128 19.34 -25.94 -17.03
C SER A 128 19.82 -24.96 -15.95
N ASP A 129 20.69 -25.48 -15.09
CA ASP A 129 21.60 -24.78 -14.17
C ASP A 129 22.38 -23.66 -14.87
N ASP A 130 22.54 -22.52 -14.20
CA ASP A 130 23.86 -21.89 -14.06
C ASP A 130 23.91 -21.01 -12.81
N SER A 131 24.94 -21.22 -12.03
CA SER A 131 25.28 -20.47 -10.83
C SER A 131 26.24 -19.34 -11.19
N THR A 132 25.96 -18.09 -10.85
CA THR A 132 26.97 -17.13 -10.35
C THR A 132 26.39 -15.76 -9.99
N ALA A 133 26.91 -15.23 -8.88
CA ALA A 133 27.14 -13.82 -8.56
C ALA A 133 25.94 -12.84 -8.50
N SER A 134 25.63 -12.46 -7.25
CA SER A 134 25.01 -11.18 -6.89
C SER A 134 25.70 -10.00 -7.58
N THR A 135 24.95 -9.32 -8.44
CA THR A 135 25.21 -7.96 -8.94
C THR A 135 23.86 -7.25 -8.97
N ASP A 136 23.84 -5.97 -8.58
CA ASP A 136 22.71 -5.04 -8.69
C ASP A 136 22.21 -5.01 -10.15
N ASP A 137 21.17 -5.78 -10.45
CA ASP A 137 20.57 -5.85 -11.78
C ASP A 137 19.77 -4.56 -12.00
N GLY A 138 20.28 -3.71 -12.89
CA GLY A 138 19.59 -2.54 -13.42
C GLY A 138 18.28 -2.93 -14.12
N GLU A 139 17.24 -3.12 -13.33
CA GLU A 139 15.90 -3.40 -13.79
C GLU A 139 15.37 -2.16 -14.52
N SER A 140 15.27 -2.23 -15.84
CA SER A 140 14.69 -1.16 -16.64
C SER A 140 13.17 -1.20 -16.51
N PHE A 141 12.61 -0.23 -15.78
CA PHE A 141 11.16 -0.05 -15.63
C PHE A 141 10.46 0.44 -16.91
N GLY A 142 11.17 0.54 -18.04
CA GLY A 142 10.63 1.00 -19.32
C GLY A 142 10.20 2.48 -19.35
N VAL A 143 10.46 3.24 -18.29
CA VAL A 143 10.20 4.68 -18.18
C VAL A 143 11.49 5.39 -17.81
N GLU A 144 12.00 6.20 -18.73
CA GLU A 144 13.23 6.97 -18.54
C GLU A 144 12.93 8.40 -18.07
N PRO A 145 13.83 9.04 -17.29
CA PRO A 145 13.75 10.48 -17.02
C PRO A 145 13.69 11.31 -18.29
N GLY A 146 12.93 12.41 -18.27
CA GLY A 146 12.77 13.31 -19.41
C GLY A 146 11.38 13.93 -19.50
N THR A 147 11.09 14.59 -20.63
CA THR A 147 9.82 15.28 -20.84
C THR A 147 8.76 14.33 -21.38
N TYR A 148 7.57 14.36 -20.77
CA TYR A 148 6.40 13.57 -21.18
C TYR A 148 5.18 14.47 -21.38
N ARG A 149 4.36 14.13 -22.37
CA ARG A 149 3.06 14.75 -22.62
C ARG A 149 1.95 13.81 -22.18
N HIS A 150 1.09 14.29 -21.29
CA HIS A 150 -0.15 13.60 -20.94
C HIS A 150 -1.13 13.66 -22.12
N PHE A 151 -1.99 12.66 -22.30
CA PHE A 151 -2.97 12.64 -23.40
C PHE A 151 -3.90 13.86 -23.46
N LYS A 152 -4.07 14.59 -22.33
CA LYS A 152 -4.78 15.88 -22.26
C LYS A 152 -3.96 17.10 -22.69
N GLY A 153 -2.74 16.90 -23.19
CA GLY A 153 -1.86 17.95 -23.73
C GLY A 153 -0.85 18.56 -22.75
N ALA A 154 -1.04 18.41 -21.44
CA ALA A 154 -0.12 18.97 -20.43
C ALA A 154 1.26 18.29 -20.45
N ARG A 155 2.33 19.07 -20.23
CA ARG A 155 3.73 18.62 -20.21
C ARG A 155 4.25 18.46 -18.78
N TYR A 156 4.96 17.36 -18.57
CA TYR A 156 5.55 16.99 -17.29
C TYR A 156 7.00 16.54 -17.48
N GLU A 157 7.81 16.75 -16.45
CA GLU A 157 9.16 16.21 -16.36
C GLU A 157 9.13 14.97 -15.46
N VAL A 158 9.48 13.81 -16.01
CA VAL A 158 9.73 12.58 -15.25
C VAL A 158 11.14 12.64 -14.70
N ILE A 159 11.25 12.48 -13.39
CA ILE A 159 12.51 12.51 -12.65
C ILE A 159 13.10 11.09 -12.58
N GLY A 160 12.23 10.09 -12.41
CA GLY A 160 12.63 8.68 -12.41
C GLY A 160 11.53 7.76 -11.89
N VAL A 161 11.86 6.47 -11.80
CA VAL A 161 11.03 5.44 -11.18
C VAL A 161 11.68 5.02 -9.87
N GLY A 162 10.90 4.98 -8.80
CA GLY A 162 11.30 4.48 -7.50
C GLY A 162 10.35 3.39 -7.03
N ARG A 163 10.78 2.60 -6.04
CA ARG A 163 9.91 1.61 -5.39
C ARG A 163 9.29 2.22 -4.15
N HIS A 164 8.02 1.94 -3.91
CA HIS A 164 7.37 2.26 -2.66
C HIS A 164 8.01 1.43 -1.54
N SER A 165 8.56 2.07 -0.51
CA SER A 165 9.40 1.39 0.49
C SER A 165 8.68 0.29 1.27
N GLU A 166 7.36 0.40 1.39
CA GLU A 166 6.54 -0.54 2.17
C GLU A 166 5.94 -1.66 1.31
N THR A 167 5.81 -1.49 -0.01
CA THR A 167 5.13 -2.45 -0.90
C THR A 167 5.98 -2.95 -2.06
N GLU A 168 7.17 -2.37 -2.25
CA GLU A 168 8.09 -2.59 -3.37
C GLU A 168 7.51 -2.31 -4.77
N GLU A 169 6.27 -1.85 -4.85
CA GLU A 169 5.60 -1.48 -6.08
C GLU A 169 6.34 -0.32 -6.77
N PRO A 170 6.54 -0.37 -8.09
CA PRO A 170 7.19 0.70 -8.83
C PRO A 170 6.26 1.90 -9.02
N TYR A 171 6.76 3.10 -8.76
CA TYR A 171 6.08 4.38 -8.92
C TYR A 171 6.93 5.35 -9.74
N VAL A 172 6.27 6.12 -10.61
CA VAL A 172 6.90 7.21 -11.38
C VAL A 172 6.82 8.51 -10.58
N PHE A 173 7.96 9.15 -10.37
CA PHE A 173 8.05 10.49 -9.79
C PHE A 173 8.22 11.52 -10.90
N TYR A 174 7.30 12.49 -10.96
CA TYR A 174 7.26 13.49 -12.03
C TYR A 174 6.70 14.83 -11.52
N ARG A 175 6.96 15.92 -12.24
CA ARG A 175 6.49 17.27 -11.86
C ARG A 175 5.95 18.06 -13.05
N THR A 176 5.11 19.04 -12.77
CA THR A 176 4.66 20.01 -13.78
C THR A 176 5.82 20.89 -14.23
N THR A 177 5.80 21.31 -15.50
CA THR A 177 6.77 22.26 -16.07
C THR A 177 6.44 23.74 -15.75
N THR A 178 5.32 24.01 -15.09
CA THR A 178 4.90 25.35 -14.65
C THR A 178 5.64 25.82 -13.41
N THR A 179 5.65 27.14 -13.17
CA THR A 179 6.25 27.75 -11.97
C THR A 179 5.16 28.28 -11.02
N PRO A 180 5.15 27.89 -9.72
CA PRO A 180 6.03 26.90 -9.10
C PRO A 180 5.69 25.47 -9.56
N PRO A 181 6.68 24.55 -9.60
CA PRO A 181 6.41 23.17 -9.98
C PRO A 181 5.62 22.46 -8.87
N THR A 182 4.71 21.58 -9.28
CA THR A 182 4.00 20.63 -8.39
C THR A 182 4.47 19.22 -8.72
N SER A 183 4.81 18.45 -7.69
CA SER A 183 5.35 17.10 -7.82
C SER A 183 4.28 16.05 -7.54
N TRP A 184 4.37 14.93 -8.24
CA TRP A 184 3.39 13.85 -8.23
C TRP A 184 4.11 12.50 -8.21
N VAL A 185 3.46 11.53 -7.56
CA VAL A 185 3.87 10.13 -7.51
C VAL A 185 2.69 9.29 -8.00
N ARG A 186 2.92 8.34 -8.92
CA ARG A 186 1.87 7.50 -9.52
C ARG A 186 2.37 6.07 -9.74
N PRO A 187 1.54 5.02 -9.53
CA PRO A 187 1.95 3.65 -9.83
C PRO A 187 2.41 3.52 -11.30
N LEU A 188 3.49 2.79 -11.53
CA LEU A 188 4.07 2.60 -12.87
C LEU A 188 3.03 2.03 -13.85
N ALA A 189 2.28 1.01 -13.42
CA ALA A 189 1.23 0.39 -14.23
C ALA A 189 0.22 1.42 -14.74
N MET A 190 -0.24 2.33 -13.87
CA MET A 190 -1.19 3.39 -14.24
C MET A 190 -0.57 4.52 -15.07
N PHE A 191 0.76 4.65 -15.06
CA PHE A 191 1.47 5.64 -15.86
C PHE A 191 1.63 5.17 -17.31
N VAL A 192 2.00 3.90 -17.51
CA VAL A 192 2.18 3.29 -18.84
C VAL A 192 0.88 2.78 -19.47
N GLU A 193 -0.19 2.69 -18.69
CA GLU A 193 -1.51 2.24 -19.14
C GLU A 193 -2.00 3.02 -20.37
N PRO A 194 -2.47 2.34 -21.44
CA PRO A 194 -3.13 3.01 -22.55
C PRO A 194 -4.47 3.60 -22.11
N VAL A 195 -4.87 4.70 -22.76
CA VAL A 195 -6.15 5.38 -22.54
C VAL A 195 -6.98 5.25 -23.79
N SER A 196 -8.22 4.76 -23.65
CA SER A 196 -9.28 4.89 -24.65
C SER A 196 -10.33 5.86 -24.15
N ARG A 197 -10.37 7.09 -24.69
CA ARG A 197 -11.29 8.14 -24.25
C ARG A 197 -11.49 9.21 -25.33
N ASP A 198 -12.73 9.63 -25.56
CA ASP A 198 -13.08 10.75 -26.46
C ASP A 198 -12.46 10.61 -27.87
N GLY A 199 -12.39 9.38 -28.40
CA GLY A 199 -11.81 9.07 -29.71
C GLY A 199 -10.27 8.98 -29.74
N TYR A 200 -9.58 9.21 -28.62
CA TYR A 200 -8.16 8.95 -28.46
C TYR A 200 -7.93 7.52 -27.96
N GLU A 201 -7.04 6.79 -28.63
CA GLU A 201 -6.51 5.50 -28.20
C GLU A 201 -4.98 5.54 -28.29
N GLY A 202 -4.31 5.45 -27.15
CA GLY A 202 -2.85 5.60 -27.09
C GLY A 202 -2.32 5.67 -25.67
N PRO A 203 -1.01 5.92 -25.47
CA PRO A 203 -0.41 5.98 -24.15
C PRO A 203 -1.01 7.13 -23.32
N ARG A 204 -1.14 6.93 -22.00
CA ARG A 204 -1.54 8.01 -21.09
C ARG A 204 -0.51 9.14 -21.05
N PHE A 205 0.77 8.77 -21.06
CA PHE A 205 1.91 9.67 -21.12
C PHE A 205 2.84 9.22 -22.26
N ALA A 206 3.12 10.12 -23.20
CA ALA A 206 4.08 9.87 -24.27
C ALA A 206 5.34 10.69 -24.00
N ARG A 207 6.52 10.06 -24.04
CA ARG A 207 7.80 10.79 -24.03
C ARG A 207 7.86 11.69 -25.25
N ILE A 208 8.38 12.90 -25.07
CA ILE A 208 8.63 13.85 -26.15
C ILE A 208 10.09 14.26 -26.10
N ASP A 209 10.73 14.32 -27.28
CA ASP A 209 12.08 14.85 -27.41
C ASP A 209 12.01 16.37 -27.50
N ASP A 210 12.97 17.07 -26.89
CA ASP A 210 13.01 18.54 -26.85
C ASP A 210 13.41 19.16 -28.21
N ASP A 211 13.62 18.36 -29.26
CA ASP A 211 14.07 18.78 -30.61
C ASP A 211 12.94 18.94 -31.65
N ALA A 212 11.67 18.98 -31.23
CA ALA A 212 10.53 19.23 -32.13
C ALA A 212 9.90 20.61 -31.90
N ASP A 213 10.54 21.64 -32.47
CA ASP A 213 9.94 22.93 -32.83
C ASP A 213 10.43 23.34 -34.23
#